data_AF-A0A540MQY3-F1
#
_entry.id   AF-A0A540MQY3-F1
#
_cell.length_a   1.000
_cell.length_b   1.000
_cell.length_c   1.000
_cell.angle_alpha   90.00
_cell.angle_beta   90.00
_cell.angle_gamma   90.00
#
_symmetry.space_group_name_H-M   'P 1'
#
loop_
_entity.id
_entity.type
_entity.pdbx_description
1 polymer ?
#
loop_
_entity_poly.entity_id
_entity_poly.type
_entity_poly.pdbx_seq_one_letter_code
_entity_poly.pdbx_strand_id
1 'polypeptide(L)'
;MDHIPVDVYWAIVTVVACATKISILTNNEDKEHDLAPFAQTIHYVLNKLKIQLIVCRKQIVEAETYWRLRKIFRTPTEIMEVFKALIFTKDNVQPLVDGSTKQLKFESLRNKMYTVRISAPVAGMIRFIKEEWSFKGKPTLVVMNPQGKVEHPNAFHMIRVWRVKAFPFTMATEEELSHEQGDNLVVPMFGLINPCIKEDTYTFFYGGKDNGWIQEFTKKATAFAKDPFFKEAKIHIELSCVGKGNKGKDDHGILGKLWSGIECLFFTKVHKPDGQACQEIQKLLSYKNESGWAVLTKGNSVVVTGHGVSILKVVEDIDKWKDHMKERGFEFCFKSYHERVRAGTRPCGRLDIEHSNGKVPDTIKCAECHRNMETFISYKCCHIDGIYDVGQSNKFKVCMF
;
A
#
# COMPACT_ATOMS: atom_id res chain seq x y z
N MET A 1 -34.04 5.72 -8.98
CA MET A 1 -35.03 5.52 -10.07
C MET A 1 -36.38 6.13 -9.74
N ASP A 2 -36.51 6.75 -8.56
CA ASP A 2 -37.79 7.11 -7.93
C ASP A 2 -38.43 8.38 -8.48
N HIS A 3 -37.75 9.06 -9.42
CA HIS A 3 -38.26 10.28 -10.06
C HIS A 3 -38.95 10.02 -11.41
N ILE A 4 -38.72 8.88 -12.05
CA ILE A 4 -39.32 8.56 -13.34
C ILE A 4 -40.86 8.56 -13.26
N PRO A 5 -41.50 8.00 -12.22
CA PRO A 5 -42.96 8.08 -12.08
C PRO A 5 -43.48 9.51 -11.95
N VAL A 6 -42.73 10.39 -11.29
CA VAL A 6 -43.08 11.81 -11.10
C VAL A 6 -42.94 12.58 -12.42
N ASP A 7 -41.85 12.33 -13.16
CA ASP A 7 -41.59 12.95 -14.46
C ASP A 7 -42.66 12.52 -15.50
N VAL A 8 -43.06 11.24 -15.49
CA VAL A 8 -44.16 10.70 -16.33
C VAL A 8 -45.51 11.28 -15.93
N TYR A 9 -45.79 11.40 -14.63
CA TYR A 9 -47.00 12.02 -14.11
C TYR A 9 -47.16 13.46 -14.62
N TRP A 10 -46.13 14.29 -14.51
CA TRP A 10 -46.18 15.69 -14.99
C TRP A 10 -46.33 15.79 -16.52
N ALA A 11 -45.74 14.86 -17.27
CA ALA A 11 -45.95 14.78 -18.71
C ALA A 11 -47.43 14.48 -19.06
N ILE A 12 -48.04 13.48 -18.39
CA ILE A 12 -49.45 13.12 -18.57
C ILE A 12 -50.36 14.28 -18.18
N VAL A 13 -50.17 14.88 -16.99
CA VAL A 13 -50.97 16.01 -16.50
C VAL A 13 -50.93 17.17 -17.49
N THR A 14 -49.77 17.47 -18.06
CA THR A 14 -49.64 18.56 -19.04
C THR A 14 -50.36 18.24 -20.35
N VAL A 15 -50.25 17.00 -20.86
CA VAL A 15 -50.99 16.57 -22.07
C VAL A 15 -52.50 16.67 -21.83
N VAL A 16 -52.99 16.23 -20.67
CA VAL A 16 -54.40 16.34 -20.28
C VAL A 16 -54.82 17.80 -20.17
N ALA A 17 -54.04 18.66 -19.51
CA ALA A 17 -54.32 20.10 -19.40
C ALA A 17 -54.38 20.79 -20.77
N CYS A 18 -53.47 20.47 -21.68
CA CYS A 18 -53.47 20.98 -23.05
C CYS A 18 -54.69 20.48 -23.86
N ALA A 19 -55.05 19.20 -23.76
CA ALA A 19 -56.21 18.64 -24.44
C ALA A 19 -57.53 19.23 -23.93
N THR A 20 -57.65 19.44 -22.62
CA THR A 20 -58.78 20.14 -21.99
C THR A 20 -58.86 21.58 -22.49
N LYS A 21 -57.73 22.31 -22.61
CA LYS A 21 -57.72 23.68 -23.15
C LYS A 21 -58.18 23.74 -24.61
N ILE A 22 -57.73 22.82 -25.46
CA ILE A 22 -58.19 22.71 -26.86
C ILE A 22 -59.70 22.43 -26.91
N SER A 23 -60.21 21.59 -26.01
CA SER A 23 -61.63 21.24 -25.92
C SER A 23 -62.51 22.40 -25.40
N ILE A 24 -61.99 23.23 -24.49
CA ILE A 24 -62.69 24.44 -23.99
C ILE A 24 -62.70 25.54 -25.05
N LEU A 25 -61.57 25.77 -25.73
CA LEU A 25 -61.47 26.76 -26.83
C LEU A 25 -62.40 26.43 -28.01
N THR A 26 -62.80 25.17 -28.18
CA THR A 26 -63.75 24.73 -29.21
C THR A 26 -65.22 24.83 -28.77
N ASN A 27 -65.51 25.08 -27.48
CA ASN A 27 -66.85 25.07 -26.90
C ASN A 27 -67.34 26.41 -26.32
N ASN A 28 -66.68 27.55 -26.61
CA ASN A 28 -67.10 28.90 -26.23
C ASN A 28 -67.35 29.13 -24.71
N GLU A 29 -66.49 28.62 -23.83
CA GLU A 29 -66.49 29.00 -22.39
C GLU A 29 -65.18 29.71 -21.99
N ASP A 30 -65.29 30.97 -21.56
CA ASP A 30 -64.18 31.88 -21.23
C ASP A 30 -63.59 31.65 -19.82
N LYS A 31 -62.80 30.58 -19.64
CA LYS A 31 -61.89 30.51 -18.48
C LYS A 31 -60.44 30.28 -18.93
N GLU A 32 -59.67 31.35 -18.91
CA GLU A 32 -58.25 31.35 -19.25
C GLU A 32 -57.44 30.64 -18.15
N HIS A 33 -57.01 29.39 -18.40
CA HIS A 33 -56.07 28.69 -17.52
C HIS A 33 -54.62 28.98 -17.95
N ASP A 34 -53.81 29.46 -16.99
CA ASP A 34 -52.38 29.71 -17.17
C ASP A 34 -51.61 28.39 -17.29
N LEU A 35 -51.00 28.19 -18.46
CA LEU A 35 -50.19 27.00 -18.77
C LEU A 35 -48.70 27.20 -18.50
N ALA A 36 -48.27 28.42 -18.15
CA ALA A 36 -46.86 28.72 -17.90
C ALA A 36 -46.23 27.81 -16.83
N PRO A 37 -46.90 27.44 -15.72
CA PRO A 37 -46.33 26.55 -14.71
C PRO A 37 -46.02 25.15 -15.27
N PHE A 38 -46.86 24.63 -16.17
CA PHE A 38 -46.66 23.32 -16.80
C PHE A 38 -45.52 23.34 -17.80
N ALA A 39 -45.42 24.41 -18.61
CA ALA A 39 -44.32 24.60 -19.55
C ALA A 39 -42.96 24.68 -18.83
N GLN A 40 -42.89 25.43 -17.72
CA GLN A 40 -41.70 25.51 -16.87
C GLN A 40 -41.33 24.14 -16.27
N THR A 41 -42.33 23.40 -15.77
CA THR A 41 -42.13 22.05 -15.21
C THR A 41 -41.62 21.06 -16.26
N ILE A 42 -42.20 21.05 -17.46
CA ILE A 42 -41.72 20.20 -18.58
C ILE A 42 -40.30 20.58 -18.97
N HIS A 43 -39.99 21.88 -19.07
CA HIS A 43 -38.65 22.32 -19.43
C HIS A 43 -37.62 21.86 -18.39
N TYR A 44 -37.95 21.97 -17.11
CA TYR A 44 -37.14 21.46 -16.01
C TYR A 44 -36.93 19.94 -16.11
N VAL A 45 -38.00 19.16 -16.31
CA VAL A 45 -37.94 17.70 -16.48
C VAL A 45 -37.09 17.32 -17.69
N LEU A 46 -37.28 17.97 -18.84
CA LEU A 46 -36.51 17.72 -20.05
C LEU A 46 -35.02 17.97 -19.83
N ASN A 47 -34.65 19.06 -19.15
CA ASN A 47 -33.25 19.36 -18.84
C ASN A 47 -32.66 18.32 -17.88
N LYS A 48 -33.41 17.89 -16.86
CA LYS A 48 -33.00 16.82 -15.95
C LYS A 48 -32.78 15.49 -16.70
N LEU A 49 -33.69 15.11 -17.58
CA LEU A 49 -33.58 13.90 -18.40
C LEU A 49 -32.40 13.98 -19.39
N LYS A 50 -32.13 15.14 -20.00
CA LYS A 50 -30.95 15.36 -20.85
C LYS A 50 -29.65 15.16 -20.07
N ILE A 51 -29.56 15.68 -18.85
CA ILE A 51 -28.39 15.47 -17.97
C ILE A 51 -28.23 13.98 -17.64
N GLN A 52 -29.32 13.31 -17.25
CA GLN A 52 -29.30 11.87 -16.96
C GLN A 52 -28.87 11.04 -18.17
N LEU A 53 -29.36 11.37 -19.36
CA LEU A 53 -28.98 10.70 -20.61
C LEU A 53 -27.47 10.84 -20.88
N ILE A 54 -26.88 12.01 -20.62
CA ILE A 54 -25.42 12.22 -20.74
C ILE A 54 -24.67 11.33 -19.74
N VAL A 55 -25.14 11.22 -18.49
CA VAL A 55 -24.54 10.35 -17.47
C VAL A 55 -24.64 8.88 -17.88
N CYS A 56 -25.81 8.41 -18.30
CA CYS A 56 -26.01 7.03 -18.75
C CYS A 56 -25.10 6.69 -19.92
N ARG A 57 -24.99 7.57 -20.93
CA ARG A 57 -24.07 7.36 -22.07
C ARG A 57 -22.62 7.23 -21.62
N LYS A 58 -22.16 8.06 -20.67
CA LYS A 58 -20.80 7.95 -20.10
C LYS A 58 -20.59 6.61 -19.39
N GLN A 59 -21.55 6.18 -18.57
CA GLN A 59 -21.49 4.90 -17.85
C GLN A 59 -21.49 3.68 -18.78
N ILE A 60 -22.24 3.74 -19.89
CA ILE A 60 -22.23 2.69 -20.92
C ILE A 60 -20.83 2.56 -21.53
N VAL A 61 -20.24 3.68 -21.99
CA VAL A 61 -18.89 3.67 -22.59
C VAL A 61 -17.84 3.17 -21.58
N GLU A 62 -17.94 3.57 -20.32
CA GLU A 62 -17.08 3.09 -19.25
C GLU A 62 -17.19 1.57 -19.08
N ALA A 63 -18.41 1.04 -18.96
CA ALA A 63 -18.66 -0.38 -18.78
C ALA A 63 -18.20 -1.21 -19.99
N GLU A 64 -18.54 -0.79 -21.21
CA GLU A 64 -18.12 -1.45 -22.45
C GLU A 64 -16.59 -1.52 -22.57
N THR A 65 -15.91 -0.42 -22.24
CA THR A 65 -14.44 -0.36 -22.26
C THR A 65 -13.83 -1.30 -21.22
N TYR A 66 -14.35 -1.30 -19.99
CA TYR A 66 -13.90 -2.21 -18.92
C TYR A 66 -14.05 -3.68 -19.33
N TRP A 67 -15.23 -4.08 -19.81
CA TRP A 67 -15.49 -5.47 -20.20
C TRP A 67 -14.71 -5.89 -21.44
N ARG A 68 -14.49 -4.99 -22.40
CA ARG A 68 -13.62 -5.23 -23.55
C ARG A 68 -12.20 -5.53 -23.11
N LEU A 69 -11.62 -4.69 -22.23
CA LEU A 69 -10.27 -4.92 -21.70
C LEU A 69 -10.20 -6.25 -20.96
N ARG A 70 -11.16 -6.53 -20.07
CA ARG A 70 -11.23 -7.80 -19.33
C ARG A 70 -11.28 -9.01 -20.25
N LYS A 71 -12.00 -8.94 -21.37
CA LYS A 71 -12.04 -10.01 -22.38
C LYS A 71 -10.68 -10.21 -23.05
N ILE A 72 -10.00 -9.13 -23.42
CA ILE A 72 -8.68 -9.18 -24.07
C ILE A 72 -7.64 -9.81 -23.14
N PHE A 73 -7.61 -9.39 -21.88
CA PHE A 73 -6.67 -9.92 -20.88
C PHE A 73 -6.96 -11.37 -20.45
N ARG A 74 -8.17 -11.87 -20.67
CA ARG A 74 -8.52 -13.27 -20.38
C ARG A 74 -7.88 -14.26 -21.34
N THR A 75 -7.76 -13.87 -22.61
CA THR A 75 -7.17 -14.69 -23.68
C THR A 75 -6.34 -13.80 -24.61
N PRO A 76 -5.21 -13.27 -24.14
CA PRO A 76 -4.39 -12.37 -24.95
C PRO A 76 -3.67 -13.18 -26.02
N THR A 77 -3.66 -12.67 -27.25
CA THR A 77 -3.06 -13.33 -28.41
C THR A 77 -1.68 -12.76 -28.75
N GLU A 78 -1.54 -11.44 -28.68
CA GLU A 78 -0.30 -10.73 -28.91
C GLU A 78 -0.25 -9.48 -28.03
N ILE A 79 0.92 -9.17 -27.44
CA ILE A 79 1.12 -7.98 -26.60
C ILE A 79 0.76 -6.68 -27.32
N MET A 80 0.94 -6.62 -28.63
CA MET A 80 0.60 -5.44 -29.42
C MET A 80 -0.92 -5.18 -29.45
N GLU A 81 -1.75 -6.22 -29.47
CA GLU A 81 -3.21 -6.05 -29.39
C GLU A 81 -3.64 -5.57 -28.00
N VAL A 82 -2.95 -6.03 -26.95
CA VAL A 82 -3.14 -5.54 -25.58
C VAL A 82 -2.77 -4.06 -25.47
N PHE A 83 -1.62 -3.66 -25.99
CA PHE A 83 -1.18 -2.27 -25.98
C PHE A 83 -2.09 -1.37 -26.80
N LYS A 84 -2.56 -1.81 -27.98
CA LYS A 84 -3.57 -1.06 -28.75
C LYS A 84 -4.83 -0.83 -27.94
N ALA A 85 -5.32 -1.85 -27.24
CA ALA A 85 -6.54 -1.76 -26.46
C ALA A 85 -6.41 -0.85 -25.22
N LEU A 86 -5.22 -0.81 -24.60
CA LEU A 86 -4.94 0.07 -23.47
C LEU A 86 -4.71 1.52 -23.89
N ILE A 87 -3.98 1.74 -24.99
CA ILE A 87 -3.54 3.08 -25.39
C ILE A 87 -4.59 3.79 -26.25
N PHE A 88 -5.26 3.06 -27.15
CA PHE A 88 -6.18 3.63 -28.12
C PHE A 88 -7.63 3.28 -27.76
N THR A 89 -8.48 4.30 -27.71
CA THR A 89 -9.92 4.10 -27.73
C THR A 89 -10.42 4.13 -29.18
N LYS A 90 -11.60 3.53 -29.44
CA LYS A 90 -12.16 3.41 -30.80
C LYS A 90 -12.22 4.76 -31.54
N ASP A 91 -12.26 5.86 -30.80
CA ASP A 91 -12.51 7.20 -31.33
C ASP A 91 -11.33 8.19 -31.14
N ASN A 92 -10.18 7.75 -30.57
CA ASN A 92 -9.04 8.65 -30.35
C ASN A 92 -7.69 7.90 -30.43
N VAL A 93 -6.97 8.13 -31.52
CA VAL A 93 -5.57 7.73 -31.66
C VAL A 93 -4.71 8.85 -31.05
N GLN A 94 -4.38 8.75 -29.76
CA GLN A 94 -3.46 9.70 -29.15
C GLN A 94 -2.06 9.54 -29.79
N PRO A 95 -1.36 10.64 -30.11
CA PRO A 95 0.01 10.54 -30.57
C PRO A 95 0.86 9.90 -29.47
N LEU A 96 1.48 8.76 -29.79
CA LEU A 96 2.49 8.16 -28.94
C LEU A 96 3.69 9.10 -28.95
N VAL A 97 4.19 9.46 -27.79
CA VAL A 97 5.34 10.35 -27.66
C VAL A 97 6.40 9.61 -26.86
N ASP A 98 7.61 9.49 -27.42
CA ASP A 98 8.79 9.11 -26.62
C ASP A 98 9.10 10.28 -25.68
N GLY A 99 9.55 10.01 -24.46
CA GLY A 99 9.79 11.02 -23.41
C GLY A 99 10.61 12.26 -23.82
N SER A 100 11.24 12.27 -25.00
CA SER A 100 11.90 13.40 -25.68
C SER A 100 11.00 14.25 -26.62
N THR A 101 9.66 14.13 -26.51
CA THR A 101 8.62 14.83 -27.30
C THR A 101 8.44 14.38 -28.77
N LYS A 102 9.15 13.33 -29.21
CA LYS A 102 9.03 12.79 -30.57
C LYS A 102 7.83 11.87 -30.72
N GLN A 103 7.04 12.08 -31.79
CA GLN A 103 5.95 11.17 -32.13
C GLN A 103 6.48 9.81 -32.60
N LEU A 104 5.85 8.73 -32.13
CA LEU A 104 6.19 7.36 -32.45
C LEU A 104 5.08 6.70 -33.27
N LYS A 105 5.48 5.87 -34.22
CA LYS A 105 4.59 4.90 -34.85
C LYS A 105 4.38 3.72 -33.90
N PHE A 106 3.15 3.24 -33.75
CA PHE A 106 2.84 2.16 -32.81
C PHE A 106 3.63 0.87 -33.10
N GLU A 107 3.92 0.60 -34.37
CA GLU A 107 4.71 -0.56 -34.81
C GLU A 107 6.16 -0.52 -34.29
N SER A 108 6.69 0.67 -34.00
CA SER A 108 8.05 0.83 -33.49
C SER A 108 8.23 0.26 -32.09
N LEU A 109 7.15 0.15 -31.29
CA LEU A 109 7.15 -0.37 -29.92
C LEU A 109 7.69 -1.81 -29.81
N ARG A 110 7.76 -2.56 -30.92
CA ARG A 110 8.23 -3.96 -30.94
C ARG A 110 9.73 -4.09 -30.66
N ASN A 111 10.54 -3.08 -30.98
CA ASN A 111 12.00 -3.26 -31.14
C ASN A 111 12.85 -2.51 -30.11
N LYS A 112 12.27 -1.63 -29.28
CA LYS A 112 13.00 -0.83 -28.27
C LYS A 112 12.15 -0.60 -27.02
N MET A 113 12.79 -0.24 -25.92
CA MET A 113 12.09 0.32 -24.76
C MET A 113 11.60 1.73 -25.09
N TYR A 114 10.31 1.97 -24.86
CA TYR A 114 9.69 3.28 -25.00
C TYR A 114 8.94 3.64 -23.73
N THR A 115 9.03 4.91 -23.34
CA THR A 115 8.11 5.48 -22.35
C THR A 115 6.95 6.07 -23.11
N VAL A 116 5.76 5.49 -22.95
CA VAL A 116 4.52 6.01 -23.55
C VAL A 116 3.74 6.77 -22.49
N ARG A 117 3.42 8.03 -22.76
CA ARG A 117 2.52 8.83 -21.93
C ARG A 117 1.10 8.77 -22.48
N ILE A 118 0.16 8.26 -21.69
CA ILE A 118 -1.28 8.31 -21.98
C ILE A 118 -1.84 9.59 -21.35
N SER A 119 -2.28 10.53 -22.18
CA SER A 119 -2.59 11.91 -21.74
C SER A 119 -4.05 12.09 -21.33
N ALA A 120 -4.95 11.29 -21.89
CA ALA A 120 -6.38 11.31 -21.54
C ALA A 120 -6.93 9.87 -21.48
N PRO A 121 -6.74 9.16 -20.36
CA PRO A 121 -7.29 7.82 -20.20
C PRO A 121 -8.82 7.85 -20.08
N VAL A 122 -9.51 6.92 -20.73
CA VAL A 122 -10.98 6.82 -20.65
C VAL A 122 -11.40 6.13 -19.35
N ALA A 123 -12.54 6.52 -18.80
CA ALA A 123 -13.05 6.05 -17.50
C ALA A 123 -13.00 4.53 -17.33
N GLY A 124 -13.37 3.76 -18.36
CA GLY A 124 -13.36 2.29 -18.29
C GLY A 124 -11.96 1.69 -18.16
N MET A 125 -10.94 2.32 -18.75
CA MET A 125 -9.53 1.93 -18.57
C MET A 125 -9.06 2.24 -17.15
N ILE A 126 -9.43 3.41 -16.62
CA ILE A 126 -9.11 3.79 -15.23
C ILE A 126 -9.72 2.78 -14.26
N ARG A 127 -11.00 2.42 -14.48
CA ARG A 127 -11.70 1.41 -13.70
C ARG A 127 -11.01 0.04 -13.78
N PHE A 128 -10.65 -0.40 -14.99
CA PHE A 128 -9.92 -1.65 -15.19
C PHE A 128 -8.61 -1.69 -14.39
N ILE A 129 -7.78 -0.66 -14.48
CA ILE A 129 -6.49 -0.58 -13.76
C ILE A 129 -6.70 -0.57 -12.24
N LYS A 130 -7.73 0.14 -11.75
CA LYS A 130 -8.06 0.17 -10.32
C LYS A 130 -8.53 -1.20 -9.80
N GLU A 131 -9.42 -1.87 -10.53
CA GLU A 131 -10.04 -3.12 -10.08
C GLU A 131 -9.15 -4.34 -10.35
N GLU A 132 -8.67 -4.52 -11.58
CA GLU A 132 -7.93 -5.72 -12.00
C GLU A 132 -6.46 -5.67 -11.56
N TRP A 133 -5.84 -4.48 -11.58
CA TRP A 133 -4.43 -4.31 -11.15
C TRP A 133 -4.29 -3.70 -9.76
N SER A 134 -5.40 -3.48 -9.04
CA SER A 134 -5.40 -2.97 -7.66
C SER A 134 -4.62 -1.65 -7.48
N PHE A 135 -4.66 -0.78 -8.50
CA PHE A 135 -4.00 0.53 -8.47
C PHE A 135 -4.73 1.50 -7.53
N LYS A 136 -4.01 2.08 -6.57
CA LYS A 136 -4.55 3.00 -5.55
C LYS A 136 -3.78 4.32 -5.48
N GLY A 137 -3.08 4.70 -6.56
CA GLY A 137 -2.41 5.99 -6.69
C GLY A 137 -0.90 5.99 -6.44
N LYS A 138 -0.30 4.88 -6.00
CA LYS A 138 1.18 4.72 -5.97
C LYS A 138 1.67 4.19 -7.33
N PRO A 139 2.99 4.16 -7.62
CA PRO A 139 3.51 3.48 -8.82
C PRO A 139 3.24 1.97 -8.80
N THR A 140 2.79 1.40 -9.93
CA THR A 140 2.61 -0.06 -10.14
C THR A 140 3.38 -0.45 -11.39
N LEU A 141 4.04 -1.62 -11.36
CA LEU A 141 4.70 -2.19 -12.54
C LEU A 141 4.07 -3.53 -12.90
N VAL A 142 3.28 -3.57 -13.97
CA VAL A 142 2.72 -4.83 -14.48
C VAL A 142 3.68 -5.41 -15.51
N VAL A 143 4.05 -6.68 -15.35
CA VAL A 143 4.95 -7.40 -16.26
C VAL A 143 4.11 -8.31 -17.15
N MET A 144 4.33 -8.25 -18.46
CA MET A 144 3.64 -9.06 -19.45
C MET A 144 4.63 -9.73 -20.39
N ASN A 145 4.29 -10.94 -20.84
CA ASN A 145 5.06 -11.65 -21.86
C ASN A 145 4.68 -11.20 -23.29
N PRO A 146 5.39 -11.65 -24.35
CA PRO A 146 5.08 -11.27 -25.74
C PRO A 146 3.67 -11.61 -26.23
N GLN A 147 2.98 -12.58 -25.61
CA GLN A 147 1.58 -12.91 -25.91
C GLN A 147 0.61 -11.92 -25.25
N GLY A 148 1.08 -11.03 -24.37
CA GLY A 148 0.26 -10.09 -23.61
C GLY A 148 -0.32 -10.68 -22.32
N LYS A 149 0.14 -11.86 -21.91
CA LYS A 149 -0.24 -12.46 -20.62
C LYS A 149 0.51 -11.75 -19.49
N VAL A 150 -0.20 -11.41 -18.42
CA VAL A 150 0.39 -10.85 -17.20
C VAL A 150 1.19 -11.95 -16.50
N GLU A 151 2.51 -11.74 -16.40
CA GLU A 151 3.46 -12.60 -15.68
C GLU A 151 3.68 -12.14 -14.24
N HIS A 152 3.41 -10.86 -13.94
CA HIS A 152 3.40 -10.33 -12.58
C HIS A 152 2.50 -9.08 -12.48
N PRO A 153 1.52 -9.02 -11.54
CA PRO A 153 0.57 -7.92 -11.45
C PRO A 153 1.15 -6.64 -10.82
N ASN A 154 2.21 -6.75 -10.00
CA ASN A 154 2.94 -5.58 -9.49
C ASN A 154 4.43 -5.87 -9.12
N ALA A 155 5.31 -5.94 -10.12
CA ALA A 155 6.74 -6.23 -9.95
C ALA A 155 7.55 -5.11 -9.29
N PHE A 156 6.91 -3.98 -8.95
CA PHE A 156 7.59 -2.84 -8.36
C PHE A 156 8.26 -3.20 -7.02
N HIS A 157 7.64 -4.09 -6.24
CA HIS A 157 8.19 -4.58 -4.99
C HIS A 157 9.45 -5.41 -5.22
N MET A 158 9.47 -6.25 -6.26
CA MET A 158 10.64 -7.06 -6.60
C MET A 158 11.87 -6.21 -6.91
N ILE A 159 11.69 -5.11 -7.65
CA ILE A 159 12.79 -4.18 -7.98
C ILE A 159 13.38 -3.56 -6.70
N ARG A 160 12.54 -3.23 -5.72
CA ARG A 160 13.01 -2.61 -4.47
C ARG A 160 13.74 -3.61 -3.58
N VAL A 161 13.26 -4.85 -3.53
CA VAL A 161 13.80 -5.91 -2.66
C VAL A 161 15.04 -6.56 -3.27
N TRP A 162 14.95 -7.07 -4.50
CA TRP A 162 16.00 -7.89 -5.13
C TRP A 162 16.75 -7.18 -6.26
N ARG A 163 16.31 -5.98 -6.66
CA ARG A 163 16.94 -5.17 -7.72
C ARG A 163 17.07 -5.98 -9.02
N VAL A 164 18.26 -5.97 -9.62
CA VAL A 164 18.57 -6.66 -10.88
C VAL A 164 18.43 -8.18 -10.77
N LYS A 165 18.56 -8.76 -9.57
CA LYS A 165 18.41 -10.22 -9.38
C LYS A 165 16.98 -10.70 -9.63
N ALA A 166 16.01 -9.80 -9.52
CA ALA A 166 14.61 -10.12 -9.76
C ALA A 166 14.22 -10.18 -11.23
N PHE A 167 15.10 -9.80 -12.17
CA PHE A 167 14.82 -9.97 -13.60
C PHE A 167 14.66 -11.46 -13.92
N PRO A 168 13.63 -11.90 -14.67
CA PRO A 168 12.71 -11.14 -15.54
C PRO A 168 11.43 -10.58 -14.88
N PHE A 169 11.37 -10.50 -13.55
CA PHE A 169 10.29 -9.90 -12.77
C PHE A 169 8.95 -10.63 -12.88
N THR A 170 9.02 -11.96 -12.93
CA THR A 170 7.84 -12.85 -13.00
C THR A 170 7.46 -13.36 -11.61
N MET A 171 6.22 -13.83 -11.44
CA MET A 171 5.81 -14.51 -10.20
C MET A 171 6.72 -15.71 -9.86
N ALA A 172 7.15 -16.48 -10.87
CA ALA A 172 8.05 -17.62 -10.66
C ALA A 172 9.40 -17.18 -10.08
N THR A 173 9.99 -16.11 -10.62
CA THR A 173 11.23 -15.53 -10.10
C THR A 173 11.06 -14.98 -8.67
N GLU A 174 9.90 -14.38 -8.37
CA GLU A 174 9.59 -13.93 -7.00
C GLU A 174 9.55 -15.10 -6.01
N GLU A 175 8.93 -16.22 -6.40
CA GLU A 175 8.84 -17.43 -5.59
C GLU A 175 10.22 -18.08 -5.36
N GLU A 176 11.06 -18.15 -6.41
CA GLU A 176 12.43 -18.66 -6.33
C GLU A 176 13.30 -17.84 -5.38
N LEU A 177 13.38 -16.51 -5.58
CA LEU A 177 14.16 -15.62 -4.72
C LEU A 177 13.65 -15.60 -3.28
N SER A 178 12.33 -15.67 -3.12
CA SER A 178 11.67 -15.84 -1.83
C SER A 178 12.09 -17.11 -1.12
N HIS A 179 12.29 -18.20 -1.85
CA HIS A 179 12.68 -19.49 -1.30
C HIS A 179 14.17 -19.52 -0.96
N GLU A 180 15.02 -18.98 -1.83
CA GLU A 180 16.48 -18.87 -1.59
C GLU A 180 16.82 -18.09 -0.31
N GLN A 181 16.08 -17.01 -0.02
CA GLN A 181 16.31 -16.21 1.18
C GLN A 181 15.58 -16.73 2.43
N GLY A 182 14.66 -17.68 2.28
CA GLY A 182 13.91 -18.28 3.38
C GLY A 182 13.26 -17.24 4.30
N ASP A 183 13.45 -17.41 5.61
CA ASP A 183 12.88 -16.51 6.62
C ASP A 183 13.69 -15.22 6.84
N ASN A 184 14.84 -15.09 6.20
CA ASN A 184 15.82 -14.03 6.44
C ASN A 184 15.65 -12.80 5.53
N LEU A 185 14.49 -12.66 4.88
CA LEU A 185 14.19 -11.63 3.90
C LEU A 185 14.38 -10.19 4.39
N VAL A 186 14.24 -9.96 5.70
CA VAL A 186 14.40 -8.62 6.29
C VAL A 186 15.88 -8.23 6.46
N VAL A 187 16.81 -9.19 6.54
CA VAL A 187 18.23 -8.92 6.82
C VAL A 187 18.92 -8.11 5.70
N PRO A 188 18.71 -8.42 4.41
CA PRO A 188 19.22 -7.58 3.31
C PRO A 188 18.80 -6.11 3.39
N MET A 189 17.64 -5.81 3.98
CA MET A 189 17.18 -4.43 4.16
C MET A 189 18.02 -3.65 5.16
N PHE A 190 18.53 -4.33 6.20
CA PHE A 190 19.48 -3.77 7.16
C PHE A 190 20.90 -3.69 6.59
N GLY A 191 21.25 -4.57 5.66
CA GLY A 191 22.50 -4.48 4.89
C GLY A 191 22.65 -3.20 4.06
N LEU A 192 21.53 -2.51 3.74
CA LEU A 192 21.57 -1.18 3.12
C LEU A 192 22.07 -0.09 4.08
N ILE A 193 22.03 -0.35 5.38
CA ILE A 193 22.40 0.57 6.46
C ILE A 193 23.81 0.26 6.93
N ASN A 194 24.10 -1.02 7.17
CA ASN A 194 25.43 -1.51 7.49
C ASN A 194 25.84 -2.60 6.47
N PRO A 195 26.58 -2.24 5.41
CA PRO A 195 26.96 -3.20 4.37
C PRO A 195 27.94 -4.28 4.86
N CYS A 196 28.52 -4.14 6.06
CA CYS A 196 29.52 -5.05 6.62
C CYS A 196 28.93 -6.02 7.66
N ILE A 197 27.82 -6.70 7.33
CA ILE A 197 27.31 -7.78 8.19
C ILE A 197 28.28 -8.97 8.08
N LYS A 198 28.98 -9.28 9.16
CA LYS A 198 29.90 -10.43 9.25
C LYS A 198 29.14 -11.67 9.70
N GLU A 199 29.49 -12.83 9.15
CA GLU A 199 28.75 -14.08 9.34
C GLU A 199 28.66 -14.54 10.81
N ASP A 200 29.75 -14.42 11.56
CA ASP A 200 29.84 -14.82 12.98
C ASP A 200 29.72 -13.66 13.98
N THR A 201 29.17 -12.52 13.54
CA THR A 201 28.96 -11.36 14.42
C THR A 201 27.49 -11.13 14.66
N TYR A 202 27.13 -10.87 15.92
CA TYR A 202 25.80 -10.41 16.27
C TYR A 202 25.69 -8.92 16.05
N THR A 203 24.60 -8.45 15.45
CA THR A 203 24.36 -7.02 15.26
C THR A 203 22.97 -6.66 15.73
N PHE A 204 22.90 -5.69 16.64
CA PHE A 204 21.65 -5.00 16.96
C PHE A 204 21.44 -3.86 15.96
N PHE A 205 20.40 -3.97 15.15
CA PHE A 205 19.82 -2.83 14.44
C PHE A 205 18.69 -2.26 15.29
N TYR A 206 18.74 -1.00 15.67
CA TYR A 206 17.75 -0.42 16.57
C TYR A 206 17.41 1.02 16.23
N GLY A 207 16.20 1.46 16.58
CA GLY A 207 15.72 2.82 16.31
C GLY A 207 14.37 3.06 16.96
N GLY A 208 13.75 4.21 16.68
CA GLY A 208 12.47 4.56 17.28
C GLY A 208 12.12 6.04 17.12
N LYS A 209 10.92 6.42 17.56
CA LYS A 209 10.48 7.82 17.60
C LYS A 209 10.98 8.56 18.84
N ASP A 210 11.26 7.84 19.93
CA ASP A 210 11.71 8.42 21.19
C ASP A 210 13.24 8.46 21.26
N ASN A 211 13.79 9.69 21.23
CA ASN A 211 15.24 9.90 21.37
C ASN A 211 15.76 9.49 22.75
N GLY A 212 14.95 9.64 23.81
CA GLY A 212 15.30 9.22 25.16
C GLY A 212 15.47 7.70 25.23
N TRP A 213 14.53 6.96 24.66
CA TRP A 213 14.64 5.50 24.55
C TRP A 213 15.88 5.07 23.75
N ILE A 214 16.16 5.73 22.61
CA ILE A 214 17.35 5.40 21.79
C ILE A 214 18.65 5.61 22.58
N GLN A 215 18.77 6.71 23.33
CA GLN A 215 19.93 7.01 24.15
C GLN A 215 20.09 5.99 25.29
N GLU A 216 19.00 5.66 25.97
CA GLU A 216 18.99 4.67 27.04
C GLU A 216 19.38 3.28 26.51
N PHE A 217 18.73 2.83 25.43
CA PHE A 217 19.04 1.55 24.81
C PHE A 217 20.50 1.50 24.34
N THR A 218 21.01 2.57 23.71
CA THR A 218 22.42 2.65 23.29
C THR A 218 23.36 2.45 24.49
N LYS A 219 23.10 3.12 25.61
CA LYS A 219 23.91 3.01 26.83
C LYS A 219 23.87 1.58 27.38
N LYS A 220 22.68 1.01 27.54
CA LYS A 220 22.48 -0.34 28.11
C LYS A 220 23.03 -1.43 27.19
N ALA A 221 22.75 -1.36 25.89
CA ALA A 221 23.25 -2.30 24.89
C ALA A 221 24.78 -2.22 24.74
N THR A 222 25.39 -1.04 24.92
CA THR A 222 26.86 -0.90 24.91
C THR A 222 27.48 -1.57 26.14
N ALA A 223 26.87 -1.42 27.32
CA ALA A 223 27.32 -2.11 28.53
C ALA A 223 27.18 -3.63 28.37
N PHE A 224 26.01 -4.08 27.87
CA PHE A 224 25.72 -5.46 27.54
C PHE A 224 26.77 -6.05 26.59
N ALA A 225 27.01 -5.43 25.43
CA ALA A 225 27.98 -5.91 24.44
C ALA A 225 29.43 -5.97 24.97
N LYS A 226 29.75 -5.22 26.04
CA LYS A 226 31.06 -5.18 26.69
C LYS A 226 31.16 -6.11 27.91
N ASP A 227 30.08 -6.80 28.28
CA ASP A 227 30.08 -7.71 29.41
C ASP A 227 31.21 -8.75 29.26
N PRO A 228 32.05 -8.98 30.29
CA PRO A 228 33.15 -9.93 30.23
C PRO A 228 32.74 -11.33 29.78
N PHE A 229 31.51 -11.75 30.10
CA PHE A 229 30.96 -13.04 29.72
C PHE A 229 30.98 -13.25 28.21
N PHE A 230 30.66 -12.23 27.41
CA PHE A 230 30.66 -12.36 25.95
C PHE A 230 32.07 -12.50 25.38
N LYS A 231 33.08 -11.88 26.00
CA LYS A 231 34.48 -12.06 25.60
C LYS A 231 34.94 -13.49 25.87
N GLU A 232 34.62 -14.04 27.04
CA GLU A 232 34.94 -15.44 27.39
C GLU A 232 34.24 -16.42 26.45
N ALA A 233 32.98 -16.14 26.10
CA ALA A 233 32.19 -16.95 25.18
C ALA A 233 32.54 -16.72 23.69
N LYS A 234 33.50 -15.84 23.36
CA LYS A 234 33.85 -15.44 21.98
C LYS A 234 32.66 -14.92 21.17
N ILE A 235 31.74 -14.22 21.83
CA ILE A 235 30.56 -13.60 21.23
C ILE A 235 30.89 -12.13 20.95
N HIS A 236 30.78 -11.74 19.68
CA HIS A 236 30.97 -10.36 19.23
C HIS A 236 29.61 -9.72 18.93
N ILE A 237 29.30 -8.62 19.63
CA ILE A 237 28.05 -7.87 19.46
C ILE A 237 28.37 -6.45 18.99
N GLU A 238 27.89 -6.11 17.80
CA GLU A 238 27.94 -4.77 17.21
C GLU A 238 26.58 -4.06 17.36
N LEU A 239 26.62 -2.73 17.46
CA LEU A 239 25.43 -1.89 17.60
C LEU A 239 25.32 -0.95 16.39
N SER A 240 24.17 -0.95 15.74
CA SER A 240 23.85 -0.10 14.61
C SER A 240 22.56 0.67 14.87
N CYS A 241 22.69 1.94 15.25
CA CYS A 241 21.57 2.84 15.39
C CYS A 241 21.05 3.23 14.00
N VAL A 242 19.79 2.92 13.73
CA VAL A 242 19.14 3.15 12.46
C VAL A 242 18.44 4.51 12.45
N GLY A 243 18.79 5.32 11.45
CA GLY A 243 17.99 6.50 11.13
C GLY A 243 18.28 7.74 11.93
N LYS A 244 19.38 7.79 12.69
CA LYS A 244 19.88 9.02 13.32
C LYS A 244 21.17 9.44 12.63
N GLY A 245 21.18 10.62 12.02
CA GLY A 245 22.39 11.22 11.48
C GLY A 245 23.32 11.73 12.58
N ASN A 246 24.50 12.23 12.22
CA ASN A 246 25.55 12.69 13.14
C ASN A 246 25.13 13.77 14.16
N LYS A 247 23.96 14.40 13.97
CA LYS A 247 23.37 15.42 14.87
C LYS A 247 22.15 14.92 15.64
N GLY A 248 21.88 13.62 15.66
CA GLY A 248 20.69 13.03 16.30
C GLY A 248 19.35 13.34 15.60
N LYS A 249 19.40 13.94 14.40
CA LYS A 249 18.22 14.16 13.56
C LYS A 249 17.90 12.94 12.72
N ASP A 250 16.64 12.75 12.39
CA ASP A 250 16.18 11.65 11.54
C ASP A 250 16.87 11.71 10.16
N ASP A 251 17.58 10.65 9.79
CA ASP A 251 18.02 10.44 8.41
C ASP A 251 16.83 9.86 7.63
N HIS A 252 16.03 10.78 7.09
CA HIS A 252 14.85 10.43 6.29
C HIS A 252 15.20 9.62 5.04
N GLY A 253 16.43 9.69 4.54
CA GLY A 253 16.88 8.90 3.40
C GLY A 253 17.06 7.43 3.76
N ILE A 254 17.79 7.15 4.85
CA ILE A 254 18.04 5.78 5.34
C ILE A 254 16.77 5.16 5.90
N LEU A 255 16.04 5.86 6.77
CA LEU A 255 14.77 5.37 7.32
C LEU A 255 13.74 5.13 6.21
N GLY A 256 13.64 6.06 5.27
CA GLY A 256 12.72 5.92 4.14
C GLY A 256 13.02 4.68 3.29
N LYS A 257 14.31 4.41 3.01
CA LYS A 257 14.72 3.21 2.26
C LYS A 257 14.45 1.92 3.01
N LEU A 258 14.78 1.86 4.31
CA LEU A 258 14.52 0.68 5.15
C LEU A 258 13.03 0.38 5.16
N TRP A 259 12.21 1.32 5.65
CA TRP A 259 10.79 1.07 5.84
C TRP A 259 10.06 0.83 4.53
N SER A 260 10.43 1.54 3.47
CA SER A 260 9.83 1.28 2.17
C SER A 260 10.16 -0.11 1.62
N GLY A 261 11.35 -0.64 1.91
CA GLY A 261 11.67 -2.01 1.52
C GLY A 261 11.02 -3.07 2.40
N ILE A 262 10.91 -2.85 3.71
CA ILE A 262 10.12 -3.71 4.61
C ILE A 262 8.64 -3.75 4.20
N GLU A 263 8.07 -2.60 3.83
CA GLU A 263 6.72 -2.52 3.25
C GLU A 263 6.63 -3.30 1.94
N CYS A 264 7.63 -3.23 1.07
CA CYS A 264 7.65 -4.01 -0.17
C CYS A 264 7.70 -5.52 0.11
N LEU A 265 8.53 -5.96 1.07
CA LEU A 265 8.58 -7.35 1.50
C LEU A 265 7.22 -7.86 2.00
N PHE A 266 6.47 -7.02 2.71
CA PHE A 266 5.10 -7.38 3.13
C PHE A 266 4.23 -7.75 1.92
N PHE A 267 4.26 -6.97 0.83
CA PHE A 267 3.50 -7.26 -0.39
C PHE A 267 3.93 -8.55 -1.08
N THR A 268 5.23 -8.88 -1.07
CA THR A 268 5.72 -10.15 -1.63
C THR A 268 5.22 -11.38 -0.85
N LYS A 269 4.78 -11.21 0.40
CA LYS A 269 4.33 -12.29 1.29
C LYS A 269 2.84 -12.29 1.60
N VAL A 270 2.05 -11.43 0.95
CA VAL A 270 0.59 -11.36 1.16
C VAL A 270 -0.11 -12.71 0.94
N HIS A 271 0.43 -13.58 0.08
CA HIS A 271 -0.15 -14.91 -0.21
C HIS A 271 0.29 -16.01 0.76
N LYS A 272 1.23 -15.73 1.68
CA LYS A 272 1.71 -16.65 2.72
C LYS A 272 1.79 -15.94 4.10
N PRO A 273 0.65 -15.53 4.67
CA PRO A 273 0.61 -14.66 5.85
C PRO A 273 1.08 -15.34 7.15
N ASP A 274 1.07 -16.67 7.23
CA ASP A 274 1.43 -17.42 8.44
C ASP A 274 2.95 -17.75 8.54
N GLY A 275 3.75 -17.46 7.51
CA GLY A 275 5.19 -17.78 7.49
C GLY A 275 6.02 -16.93 8.46
N GLN A 276 7.14 -17.48 8.95
CA GLN A 276 8.00 -16.81 9.94
C GLN A 276 8.56 -15.47 9.40
N ALA A 277 9.02 -15.40 8.16
CA ALA A 277 9.35 -14.12 7.51
C ALA A 277 8.20 -13.09 7.57
N CYS A 278 6.95 -13.50 7.33
CA CYS A 278 5.81 -12.60 7.36
C CYS A 278 5.57 -12.06 8.78
N GLN A 279 5.72 -12.91 9.79
CA GLN A 279 5.59 -12.51 11.20
C GLN A 279 6.66 -11.48 11.59
N GLU A 280 7.92 -11.69 11.17
CA GLU A 280 9.01 -10.72 11.44
C GLU A 280 8.78 -9.39 10.73
N ILE A 281 8.30 -9.40 9.47
CA ILE A 281 7.90 -8.20 8.74
C ILE A 281 6.76 -7.47 9.45
N GLN A 282 5.74 -8.20 9.91
CA GLN A 282 4.60 -7.63 10.63
C GLN A 282 5.00 -7.01 11.97
N LYS A 283 5.91 -7.66 12.73
CA LYS A 283 6.49 -7.07 13.97
C LYS A 283 7.23 -5.77 13.66
N LEU A 284 8.09 -5.77 12.64
CA LEU A 284 8.83 -4.57 12.26
C LEU A 284 7.90 -3.42 11.86
N LEU A 285 6.89 -3.71 11.04
CA LEU A 285 5.91 -2.69 10.63
C LEU A 285 5.05 -2.21 11.80
N SER A 286 4.75 -3.06 12.79
CA SER A 286 4.01 -2.62 13.97
C SER A 286 4.84 -1.75 14.91
N TYR A 287 6.15 -1.97 14.96
CA TYR A 287 7.04 -1.15 15.80
C TYR A 287 7.58 0.11 15.11
N LYS A 288 7.37 0.27 13.80
CA LYS A 288 7.89 1.39 12.98
C LYS A 288 7.62 2.77 13.59
N ASN A 289 6.46 2.94 14.23
CA ASN A 289 5.99 4.20 14.81
C ASN A 289 6.05 4.23 16.34
N GLU A 290 6.54 3.17 16.98
CA GLU A 290 6.63 3.06 18.44
C GLU A 290 7.82 3.86 19.00
N SER A 291 7.89 3.97 20.33
CA SER A 291 8.98 4.65 21.02
C SER A 291 10.35 4.06 20.66
N GLY A 292 10.42 2.73 20.53
CA GLY A 292 11.64 2.01 20.22
C GLY A 292 11.42 0.62 19.65
N TRP A 293 12.42 0.12 18.92
CA TRP A 293 12.50 -1.23 18.40
C TRP A 293 13.95 -1.66 18.25
N ALA A 294 14.20 -2.96 18.30
CA ALA A 294 15.49 -3.52 17.92
C ALA A 294 15.35 -4.90 17.27
N VAL A 295 16.26 -5.18 16.35
CA VAL A 295 16.44 -6.47 15.68
C VAL A 295 17.85 -6.96 15.99
N LEU A 296 17.93 -8.12 16.63
CA LEU A 296 19.18 -8.85 16.79
C LEU A 296 19.34 -9.81 15.61
N THR A 297 20.45 -9.69 14.90
CA THR A 297 20.85 -10.59 13.81
C THR A 297 22.15 -11.28 14.15
N LYS A 298 22.41 -12.43 13.52
CA LYS A 298 23.72 -13.09 13.47
C LYS A 298 24.01 -13.42 12.02
N GLY A 299 25.00 -12.75 11.43
CA GLY A 299 25.23 -12.83 9.99
C GLY A 299 23.94 -12.51 9.22
N ASN A 300 23.58 -13.37 8.27
CA ASN A 300 22.38 -13.20 7.47
C ASN A 300 21.09 -13.74 8.12
N SER A 301 21.06 -13.99 9.42
CA SER A 301 19.91 -14.59 10.12
C SER A 301 19.33 -13.69 11.20
N VAL A 302 17.99 -13.59 11.26
CA VAL A 302 17.30 -12.90 12.36
C VAL A 302 17.28 -13.79 13.60
N VAL A 303 17.76 -13.27 14.72
CA VAL A 303 17.67 -13.93 16.04
C VAL A 303 16.38 -13.49 16.72
N VAL A 304 16.16 -12.19 16.92
CA VAL A 304 14.95 -11.65 17.57
C VAL A 304 14.60 -10.28 17.00
N THR A 305 13.33 -10.08 16.65
CA THR A 305 12.72 -8.75 16.48
C THR A 305 11.89 -8.43 17.72
N GLY A 306 12.18 -7.30 18.38
CA GLY A 306 11.54 -6.95 19.65
C GLY A 306 11.10 -5.49 19.75
N HIS A 307 9.95 -5.29 20.38
CA HIS A 307 9.46 -3.97 20.80
C HIS A 307 10.42 -3.36 21.82
N GLY A 308 10.59 -2.04 21.78
CA GLY A 308 11.60 -1.31 22.56
C GLY A 308 11.58 -1.60 24.05
N VAL A 309 10.40 -1.70 24.67
CA VAL A 309 10.24 -2.05 26.08
C VAL A 309 10.73 -3.47 26.37
N SER A 310 10.35 -4.43 25.53
CA SER A 310 10.67 -5.83 25.75
C SER A 310 12.16 -6.10 25.58
N ILE A 311 12.77 -5.53 24.53
CA ILE A 311 14.16 -5.80 24.18
C ILE A 311 15.13 -5.06 25.12
N LEU A 312 14.78 -3.84 25.56
CA LEU A 312 15.52 -3.12 26.58
C LEU A 312 15.58 -3.94 27.87
N LYS A 313 14.44 -4.47 28.33
CA LYS A 313 14.39 -5.29 29.53
C LYS A 313 15.24 -6.57 29.42
N VAL A 314 15.27 -7.23 28.26
CA VAL A 314 16.15 -8.41 28.05
C VAL A 314 17.62 -8.04 28.24
N VAL A 315 18.04 -6.89 27.70
CA VAL A 315 19.41 -6.37 27.79
C VAL A 315 19.76 -5.98 29.23
N GLU A 316 18.83 -5.37 29.97
CA GLU A 316 19.01 -4.99 31.37
C GLU A 316 19.08 -6.19 32.31
N ASP A 317 18.29 -7.22 32.02
CA ASP A 317 18.16 -8.41 32.85
C ASP A 317 19.21 -9.49 32.52
N ILE A 318 20.34 -9.15 31.91
CA ILE A 318 21.39 -10.11 31.51
C ILE A 318 21.77 -11.06 32.66
N ASP A 319 21.92 -10.55 33.88
CA ASP A 319 22.29 -11.35 35.06
C ASP A 319 21.25 -12.43 35.41
N LYS A 320 20.00 -12.29 34.98
CA LYS A 320 18.93 -13.25 35.28
C LYS A 320 18.96 -14.48 34.37
N TRP A 321 19.62 -14.38 33.21
CA TRP A 321 19.58 -15.44 32.20
C TRP A 321 20.95 -15.86 31.67
N LYS A 322 22.01 -15.07 31.91
CA LYS A 322 23.36 -15.33 31.37
C LYS A 322 23.98 -16.64 31.81
N ASP A 323 23.70 -17.10 33.02
CA ASP A 323 24.28 -18.34 33.56
C ASP A 323 23.87 -19.58 32.75
N HIS A 324 22.70 -19.55 32.12
CA HIS A 324 22.20 -20.64 31.28
C HIS A 324 22.86 -20.70 29.89
N MET A 325 23.61 -19.66 29.49
CA MET A 325 24.22 -19.60 28.16
C MET A 325 25.31 -20.66 27.94
N LYS A 326 26.01 -21.07 29.00
CA LYS A 326 27.05 -22.11 28.91
C LYS A 326 26.46 -23.46 28.47
N GLU A 327 25.23 -23.75 28.89
CA GLU A 327 24.55 -25.01 28.61
C GLU A 327 23.69 -24.97 27.36
N ARG A 328 22.99 -23.85 27.12
CA ARG A 328 21.96 -23.76 26.06
C ARG A 328 22.31 -22.86 24.88
N GLY A 329 23.40 -22.09 24.99
CA GLY A 329 23.83 -21.14 23.98
C GLY A 329 23.10 -19.79 24.04
N PHE A 330 23.78 -18.75 23.53
CA PHE A 330 23.31 -17.36 23.58
C PHE A 330 21.96 -17.15 22.91
N GLU A 331 21.80 -17.60 21.66
CA GLU A 331 20.59 -17.36 20.87
C GLU A 331 19.35 -17.95 21.54
N PHE A 332 19.45 -19.18 22.07
CA PHE A 332 18.35 -19.84 22.77
C PHE A 332 17.97 -19.08 24.05
N CYS A 333 18.96 -18.72 24.88
CA CYS A 333 18.73 -18.00 26.12
C CYS A 333 18.10 -16.63 25.88
N PHE A 334 18.63 -15.90 24.89
CA PHE A 334 18.12 -14.58 24.52
C PHE A 334 16.68 -14.66 24.02
N LYS A 335 16.38 -15.56 23.07
CA LYS A 335 15.02 -15.82 22.55
C LYS A 335 14.05 -16.21 23.67
N SER A 336 14.43 -17.20 24.48
CA SER A 336 13.57 -17.73 25.56
C SER A 336 13.26 -16.67 26.62
N TYR A 337 14.24 -15.83 26.97
CA TYR A 337 14.01 -14.77 27.95
C TYR A 337 13.14 -13.64 27.37
N HIS A 338 13.38 -13.26 26.10
CA HIS A 338 12.54 -12.29 25.39
C HIS A 338 11.08 -12.74 25.33
N GLU A 339 10.82 -14.00 25.00
CA GLU A 339 9.47 -14.57 24.98
C GLU A 339 8.79 -14.51 26.36
N ARG A 340 9.52 -14.76 27.45
CA ARG A 340 8.99 -14.62 28.82
C ARG A 340 8.64 -13.18 29.16
N VAL A 341 9.53 -12.24 28.84
CA VAL A 341 9.29 -10.80 29.03
C VAL A 341 8.04 -10.36 28.26
N ARG A 342 7.91 -10.82 27.02
CA ARG A 342 6.79 -10.54 26.13
C ARG A 342 5.47 -11.15 26.61
N ALA A 343 5.48 -12.39 27.11
CA ALA A 343 4.30 -13.03 27.66
C ALA A 343 3.75 -12.29 28.90
N GLY A 344 4.63 -11.67 29.68
CA GLY A 344 4.25 -10.85 30.83
C GLY A 344 3.59 -9.51 30.47
N THR A 345 3.81 -8.99 29.27
CA THR A 345 3.29 -7.67 28.84
C THR A 345 2.07 -7.74 27.93
N ARG A 346 1.72 -8.92 27.38
CA ARG A 346 0.64 -9.16 26.41
C ARG A 346 0.50 -8.05 25.33
N PRO A 347 1.57 -7.67 24.62
CA PRO A 347 1.47 -6.62 23.63
C PRO A 347 0.62 -7.11 22.44
N CYS A 348 -0.30 -6.28 21.97
CA CYS A 348 -0.92 -6.43 20.65
C CYS A 348 -0.25 -5.41 19.72
N GLY A 349 0.13 -5.83 18.52
CA GLY A 349 0.68 -4.93 17.52
C GLY A 349 -0.41 -4.14 16.80
N ARG A 350 -0.15 -2.87 16.49
CA ARG A 350 -0.91 -2.08 15.53
C ARG A 350 -0.16 -2.08 14.20
N LEU A 351 -0.82 -2.47 13.12
CA LEU A 351 -0.19 -2.51 11.80
C LEU A 351 -0.81 -1.42 10.91
N ASP A 352 -0.07 -0.33 10.68
CA ASP A 352 -0.50 0.73 9.76
C ASP A 352 -0.02 0.40 8.34
N ILE A 353 -0.88 -0.23 7.54
CA ILE A 353 -0.64 -0.44 6.11
C ILE A 353 -1.12 0.82 5.36
N GLU A 354 -0.21 1.76 5.10
CA GLU A 354 -0.54 2.93 4.27
C GLU A 354 -1.11 2.48 2.93
N HIS A 355 -2.10 3.22 2.40
CA HIS A 355 -2.75 3.00 1.09
C HIS A 355 -1.72 2.56 0.04
N SER A 356 -1.62 1.25 -0.14
CA SER A 356 -0.56 0.59 -0.89
C SER A 356 -1.18 -0.09 -2.08
N ASN A 357 -0.46 -0.06 -3.20
CA ASN A 357 -0.90 -0.77 -4.38
C ASN A 357 -0.82 -2.27 -4.13
N GLY A 358 -1.87 -2.97 -4.53
CA GLY A 358 -2.01 -4.40 -4.28
C GLY A 358 -3.22 -4.74 -3.43
N LYS A 359 -3.51 -6.04 -3.40
CA LYS A 359 -4.54 -6.62 -2.53
C LYS A 359 -3.93 -6.77 -1.14
N VAL A 360 -4.58 -6.19 -0.14
CA VAL A 360 -4.28 -6.47 1.26
C VAL A 360 -5.05 -7.75 1.62
N PRO A 361 -4.49 -8.67 2.43
CA PRO A 361 -5.23 -9.84 2.88
C PRO A 361 -6.56 -9.45 3.55
N ASP A 362 -7.63 -10.22 3.31
CA ASP A 362 -8.94 -10.00 3.93
C ASP A 362 -8.90 -10.21 5.46
N THR A 363 -7.94 -10.99 5.95
CA THR A 363 -7.71 -11.22 7.38
C THR A 363 -6.22 -11.29 7.65
N ILE A 364 -5.76 -10.54 8.66
CA ILE A 364 -4.38 -10.57 9.14
C ILE A 364 -4.42 -11.02 10.60
N LYS A 365 -3.60 -12.00 10.96
CA LYS A 365 -3.37 -12.37 12.36
C LYS A 365 -2.27 -11.49 12.94
N CYS A 366 -2.44 -11.05 14.17
CA CYS A 366 -1.42 -10.30 14.90
C CYS A 366 -0.18 -11.18 15.11
N ALA A 367 1.00 -10.71 14.70
CA ALA A 367 2.27 -11.42 14.91
C ALA A 367 2.64 -11.61 16.40
N GLU A 368 1.98 -10.89 17.32
CA GLU A 368 2.22 -11.00 18.76
C GLU A 368 1.28 -11.97 19.46
N CYS A 369 -0.03 -11.84 19.22
CA CYS A 369 -1.06 -12.57 19.95
C CYS A 369 -1.82 -13.60 19.11
N HIS A 370 -1.52 -13.67 17.81
CA HIS A 370 -2.11 -14.58 16.82
C HIS A 370 -3.63 -14.49 16.65
N ARG A 371 -4.29 -13.49 17.27
CA ARG A 371 -5.70 -13.16 17.04
C ARG A 371 -5.86 -12.41 15.73
N ASN A 372 -7.03 -12.53 15.12
CA ASN A 372 -7.38 -11.73 13.96
C ASN A 372 -7.37 -10.24 14.34
N MET A 373 -6.74 -9.43 13.50
CA MET A 373 -6.71 -7.98 13.65
C MET A 373 -7.97 -7.37 13.08
N GLU A 374 -8.47 -6.32 13.74
CA GLU A 374 -9.56 -5.50 13.22
C GLU A 374 -9.02 -4.44 12.27
N THR A 375 -9.79 -4.13 11.22
CA THR A 375 -9.44 -3.03 10.30
C THR A 375 -10.01 -1.73 10.86
N PHE A 376 -9.17 -0.71 11.00
CA PHE A 376 -9.60 0.64 11.35
C PHE A 376 -9.15 1.64 10.28
N ILE A 377 -9.91 2.72 10.13
CA ILE A 377 -9.58 3.81 9.20
C ILE A 377 -8.96 4.95 10.02
N SER A 378 -7.74 5.36 9.66
CA SER A 378 -7.09 6.53 10.24
C SER A 378 -7.13 7.73 9.28
N TYR A 379 -7.54 8.89 9.76
CA TYR A 379 -7.48 10.15 9.01
C TYR A 379 -6.17 10.87 9.34
N LYS A 380 -5.46 11.31 8.30
CA LYS A 380 -4.23 12.11 8.44
C LYS A 380 -4.45 13.47 7.78
N CYS A 381 -4.15 14.54 8.51
CA CYS A 381 -4.21 15.90 7.99
C CYS A 381 -3.03 16.13 7.01
N CYS A 382 -3.27 16.86 5.91
CA CYS A 382 -2.28 17.13 4.87
C CYS A 382 -1.32 18.29 5.21
N HIS A 383 -1.44 18.90 6.40
CA HIS A 383 -0.52 19.93 6.85
C HIS A 383 0.76 19.29 7.39
N ILE A 384 1.90 19.69 6.81
CA ILE A 384 3.22 19.43 7.40
C ILE A 384 3.31 20.39 8.57
N ASP A 385 3.04 19.90 9.79
CA ASP A 385 3.32 20.67 10.99
C ASP A 385 4.85 20.77 11.13
N GLY A 386 5.40 21.83 10.55
CA GLY A 386 6.67 22.35 10.99
C GLY A 386 6.53 22.71 12.46
N ILE A 387 7.32 22.03 13.31
CA ILE A 387 7.84 22.47 14.60
C ILE A 387 6.87 23.38 15.37
N TYR A 388 6.17 22.85 16.39
CA TYR A 388 6.16 23.40 17.76
C TYR A 388 5.36 22.45 18.67
N ASP A 389 6.04 21.90 19.67
CA ASP A 389 5.43 21.44 20.93
C ASP A 389 4.61 22.59 21.51
N VAL A 390 3.31 22.39 21.78
CA VAL A 390 2.66 22.70 23.06
C VAL A 390 1.43 21.81 23.17
N GLY A 391 1.33 21.04 24.25
CA GLY A 391 0.15 20.24 24.54
C GLY A 391 -1.10 21.09 24.73
N GLN A 392 -2.23 20.61 24.22
CA GLN A 392 -3.50 20.67 24.92
C GLN A 392 -4.55 19.82 24.20
N SER A 393 -5.30 19.11 25.03
CA SER A 393 -6.57 18.46 24.75
C SER A 393 -7.57 19.33 23.96
N ASN A 394 -8.47 18.63 23.26
CA ASN A 394 -9.83 19.03 22.85
C ASN A 394 -9.99 19.84 21.55
N LYS A 395 -10.53 19.16 20.51
CA LYS A 395 -11.93 19.26 20.02
C LYS A 395 -12.00 18.87 18.54
N PHE A 396 -12.76 17.83 18.26
CA PHE A 396 -13.22 17.51 16.90
C PHE A 396 -14.02 18.70 16.32
N LYS A 397 -13.62 19.17 15.14
CA LYS A 397 -14.48 19.93 14.24
C LYS A 397 -14.59 19.13 12.95
N VAL A 398 -15.76 18.54 12.74
CA VAL A 398 -16.18 17.94 11.49
C VAL A 398 -16.54 19.08 10.55
N CYS A 399 -15.84 19.20 9.41
CA CYS A 399 -16.33 19.98 8.28
C CYS A 399 -16.77 18.98 7.19
N MET A 400 -18.08 18.91 6.97
CA MET A 400 -18.66 18.35 5.75
C MET A 400 -18.46 19.35 4.60
N PHE A 401 -18.08 18.84 3.44
CA PHE A 401 -18.52 19.34 2.14
C PHE A 401 -18.81 18.16 1.23
#